data_AF-A0A964KC70-F1
#
_entry.id   AF-A0A964KC70-F1
#
_cell.length_a   1.000
_cell.length_b   1.000
_cell.length_c   1.000
_cell.angle_alpha   90.00
_cell.angle_beta   90.00
_cell.angle_gamma   90.00
#
_symmetry.space_group_name_H-M   'P 1'
#
loop_
_entity.id
_entity.type
_entity.pdbx_description
1 polymer ?
#
loop_
_entity_poly.entity_id
_entity_poly.type
_entity_poly.pdbx_seq_one_letter_code
_entity_poly.pdbx_strand_id
1 'polypeptide(L)' 'MQKPVWHAPRRVLAVQDAWRIDDEWWRDRPIARRYFCVQVEGDLLVTLYHDLAIDAWFEQRG' A
#
# COMPACT_ATOMS: atom_id res chain seq x y z
N MET A 1 24.22 -14.31 -11.27
CA MET A 1 24.07 -13.42 -10.09
C MET A 1 23.12 -12.30 -10.48
N GLN A 2 21.85 -12.38 -10.09
CA GLN A 2 20.82 -11.43 -10.50
C GLN A 2 20.91 -10.18 -9.61
N LYS A 3 21.11 -9.00 -10.22
CA LYS A 3 21.11 -7.73 -9.48
C LYS A 3 19.69 -7.41 -9.04
N PRO A 4 19.48 -6.90 -7.81
CA PRO A 4 18.18 -6.38 -7.41
C PRO A 4 17.79 -5.26 -8.37
N VAL A 5 16.63 -5.39 -9.00
CA VAL A 5 16.05 -4.33 -9.81
C VAL A 5 15.36 -3.39 -8.85
N TRP A 6 16.03 -2.29 -8.52
CA TRP A 6 15.36 -1.16 -7.90
C TRP A 6 14.44 -0.56 -8.95
N HIS A 7 13.12 -0.62 -8.73
CA HIS A 7 12.20 0.16 -9.55
C HIS A 7 12.41 1.64 -9.21
N ALA A 8 12.60 2.46 -10.24
CA ALA A 8 12.57 3.90 -10.05
C ALA A 8 11.23 4.31 -9.38
N PRO A 9 11.23 5.35 -8.53
CA PRO A 9 9.99 5.83 -7.93
C PRO A 9 9.00 6.20 -9.03
N ARG A 10 7.74 5.79 -8.85
CA ARG A 10 6.62 6.16 -9.73
C ARG A 10 5.84 7.29 -9.09
N ARG A 11 5.51 8.33 -9.85
CA ARG A 11 4.71 9.44 -9.34
C ARG A 11 3.24 9.03 -9.24
N VAL A 12 2.63 9.34 -8.09
CA VAL A 12 1.17 9.26 -7.90
C VAL A 12 0.54 10.46 -8.59
N LEU A 13 -0.44 10.19 -9.45
CA LEU A 13 -1.17 11.21 -10.21
C LEU A 13 -2.49 11.58 -9.52
N ALA A 14 -3.19 10.58 -8.97
CA ALA A 14 -4.46 10.78 -8.27
C ALA A 14 -4.72 9.65 -7.27
N VAL A 15 -5.48 9.97 -6.21
CA VAL A 15 -6.10 8.97 -5.32
C VAL A 15 -7.52 8.75 -5.83
N GLN A 16 -7.82 7.51 -6.24
CA GLN A 16 -9.12 7.12 -6.77
C GLN A 16 -10.07 6.67 -5.68
N ASP A 17 -9.54 6.02 -4.64
CA ASP A 17 -10.33 5.56 -3.48
C ASP A 17 -9.44 5.47 -2.24
N ALA A 18 -10.05 5.54 -1.05
CA ALA A 18 -9.37 5.37 0.23
C ALA A 18 -10.31 4.71 1.25
N TRP A 19 -9.82 3.64 1.88
CA TRP A 19 -10.57 2.91 2.91
C TRP A 19 -9.67 2.50 4.07
N ARG A 20 -10.28 2.10 5.19
CA ARG A 20 -9.58 1.64 6.38
C ARG A 20 -10.12 0.29 6.80
N ILE A 21 -9.22 -0.59 7.21
CA ILE A 21 -9.55 -1.87 7.84
C ILE A 21 -8.91 -1.86 9.22
N ASP A 22 -9.76 -2.04 10.23
CA ASP A 22 -9.37 -2.43 11.57
C ASP A 22 -9.92 -3.83 11.79
N ASP A 23 -9.04 -4.82 11.91
CA ASP A 23 -9.40 -6.24 12.02
C ASP A 23 -8.52 -6.92 13.07
N GLU A 24 -8.93 -8.11 13.50
CA GLU A 24 -8.27 -8.89 14.56
C GLU A 24 -7.95 -8.08 15.84
N TRP A 25 -8.78 -7.09 16.18
CA TRP A 25 -8.55 -6.21 17.34
C TRP A 25 -8.53 -6.94 18.69
N TRP A 26 -9.00 -8.19 18.72
CA TRP A 26 -8.98 -9.08 19.87
C TRP A 26 -7.68 -9.89 20.00
N ARG A 27 -6.74 -9.78 19.06
CA ARG A 27 -5.41 -10.41 19.13
C ARG A 27 -4.38 -9.42 19.66
N ASP A 28 -3.26 -9.96 20.17
CA ASP A 28 -2.12 -9.16 20.62
C ASP A 28 -1.48 -8.31 19.49
N ARG A 29 -1.71 -8.69 18.23
CA ARG A 29 -1.25 -7.97 17.04
C ARG A 29 -2.45 -7.65 16.14
N PRO A 30 -3.15 -6.53 16.38
CA PRO A 30 -4.29 -6.13 15.58
C PRO A 30 -3.85 -5.69 14.17
N ILE A 31 -4.73 -5.85 13.20
CA ILE A 31 -4.56 -5.29 11.86
C ILE A 31 -5.18 -3.90 11.85
N ALA A 32 -4.36 -2.87 11.60
CA ALA A 32 -4.83 -1.49 11.41
C ALA A 32 -4.18 -0.93 10.15
N ARG A 33 -4.92 -0.90 9.04
CA ARG A 33 -4.39 -0.51 7.73
C ARG A 33 -5.26 0.52 7.04
N ARG A 34 -4.63 1.53 6.46
CA ARG A 34 -5.29 2.49 5.58
C ARG A 34 -4.87 2.21 4.14
N TYR A 35 -5.84 1.84 3.33
CA TYR A 35 -5.65 1.50 1.93
C TYR A 35 -5.96 2.69 1.02
N PHE A 36 -5.28 2.72 -0.12
CA PHE A 36 -5.45 3.71 -1.17
C PHE A 36 -5.40 3.01 -2.53
N CYS A 37 -6.40 3.25 -3.37
CA CYS A 37 -6.30 2.98 -4.79
C CYS A 37 -5.75 4.23 -5.46
N VAL A 38 -4.57 4.14 -6.07
CA VAL A 38 -3.90 5.28 -6.69
C VAL A 38 -3.64 5.03 -8.16
N GLN A 39 -3.82 6.07 -8.98
CA GLN A 39 -3.31 6.10 -10.35
C GLN A 39 -1.86 6.59 -10.31
N VAL A 40 -0.97 5.84 -10.94
CA VAL A 40 0.44 6.23 -11.13
C VAL A 40 0.73 6.52 -12.60
N GLU A 41 1.87 7.15 -12.88
CA GLU A 41 2.36 7.32 -14.26
C GLU A 41 2.37 6.00 -15.03
N GLY A 42 1.91 6.04 -16.29
CA GLY A 42 1.72 4.86 -17.14
C GLY A 42 0.34 4.20 -17.03
N ASP A 43 -0.66 4.93 -16.51
CA ASP A 43 -2.07 4.51 -16.39
C ASP A 43 -2.30 3.18 -15.66
N LEU A 44 -1.39 2.86 -14.73
CA LEU A 44 -1.53 1.72 -13.85
C LEU A 44 -2.26 2.13 -12.58
N LEU A 45 -3.29 1.36 -12.21
CA LEU A 45 -3.88 1.42 -10.88
C LEU A 45 -3.11 0.49 -9.93
N VAL A 46 -2.72 1.04 -8.78
CA VAL A 46 -2.00 0.32 -7.73
C VAL A 46 -2.76 0.48 -6.43
N THR A 47 -2.88 -0.61 -5.67
CA THR A 47 -3.38 -0.54 -4.29
C THR A 47 -2.20 -0.46 -3.34
N LEU A 48 -2.14 0.62 -2.55
CA LEU A 48 -1.17 0.80 -1.48
C LEU A 48 -1.87 0.66 -0.13
N TYR A 49 -1.15 0.25 0.90
CA TYR A 49 -1.61 0.42 2.28
C TYR A 49 -0.52 0.95 3.20
N HIS A 50 -0.92 1.83 4.11
CA HIS A 50 -0.15 2.24 5.28
C HIS A 50 -0.54 1.32 6.43
N ASP A 51 0.40 0.48 6.87
CA ASP A 51 0.26 -0.28 8.10
C ASP A 51 0.52 0.65 9.28
N LEU A 52 -0.52 0.89 10.05
CA LEU A 52 -0.54 1.89 11.12
C LEU A 52 0.07 1.35 12.42
N ALA A 53 0.20 0.02 12.54
CA ALA A 53 0.81 -0.60 13.71
C ALA A 53 2.34 -0.45 13.69
N ILE A 54 2.93 -0.45 12.48
CA ILE A 54 4.38 -0.38 12.28
C ILE A 54 4.84 0.87 11.52
N ASP A 55 3.91 1.77 11.20
CA ASP A 55 4.14 3.02 10.46
C ASP A 55 4.91 2.81 9.14
N ALA A 56 4.44 1.88 8.31
CA ALA A 56 5.13 1.51 7.06
C ALA A 56 4.18 1.34 5.88
N TRP A 57 4.68 1.62 4.67
CA TRP A 57 3.91 1.59 3.43
C TRP A 57 4.23 0.36 2.60
N PHE A 58 3.19 -0.22 2.00
CA PHE A 58 3.29 -1.43 1.19
C PHE A 58 2.41 -1.35 -0.05
N GLU A 59 2.84 -2.02 -1.11
CA GLU A 59 2.02 -2.29 -2.29
C GLU A 59 1.26 -3.61 -2.06
N GLN A 60 -0.07 -3.59 -2.18
CA GLN A 60 -0.86 -4.81 -2.20
C GLN A 60 -0.72 -5.47 -3.57
N ARG A 61 -0.01 -6.59 -3.61
CA ARG A 61 0.02 -7.51 -4.76
C ARG A 61 -0.92 -8.67 -4.45
N GLY A 62 -1.73 -9.05 -5.43
CA GLY A 62 -2.54 -10.28 -5.36
C GLY A 62 -1.69 -11.53 -5.36
#